data_AF-A0A0P1MDH8-F1
#
_entry.id   AF-A0A0P1MDH8-F1
#
_cell.length_a   1.000
_cell.length_b   1.000
_cell.length_c   1.000
_cell.angle_alpha   90.00
_cell.angle_beta   90.00
_cell.angle_gamma   90.00
#
_symmetry.space_group_name_H-M   'P 1'
#
loop_
_entity.id
_entity.type
_entity.pdbx_description
1 polymer ?
#
loop_
_entity_poly.entity_id
_entity_poly.type
_entity_poly.pdbx_seq_one_letter_code
_entity_poly.pdbx_strand_id
1 'polypeptide(L)'
;MAGYYITFEEARKLLEKNLFLLDSVKIPVKDALSYILAEDIRSPINLPPFTSSGVDGFAVRFNESEKNDKFILREEEIKAGDYRKINLKKGEAIRIFTGSLLPLNTDAVVMQEFAEIKGNILYVKNRNADLISEDKKGGEYKT
;
A
#
# COMPACT_ATOMS: atom_id res chain seq x y z
N MET A 1 -57.26 -41.43 -4.38
CA MET A 1 -55.80 -41.45 -4.18
C MET A 1 -55.44 -40.18 -3.41
N ALA A 2 -54.94 -40.31 -2.18
CA ALA A 2 -54.41 -39.17 -1.44
C ALA A 2 -53.05 -38.79 -2.04
N GLY A 3 -52.87 -37.53 -2.43
CA GLY A 3 -51.59 -37.03 -2.92
C GLY A 3 -50.54 -37.13 -1.81
N TYR A 4 -49.41 -37.78 -2.11
CA TYR A 4 -48.28 -37.85 -1.20
C TYR A 4 -47.55 -36.50 -1.22
N TYR A 5 -47.68 -35.73 -0.15
CA TYR A 5 -46.97 -34.46 0.04
C TYR A 5 -45.76 -34.69 0.95
N ILE A 6 -44.64 -34.11 0.58
CA ILE A 6 -43.42 -34.09 1.41
C ILE A 6 -43.33 -32.75 2.15
N THR A 7 -42.65 -32.77 3.28
CA THR A 7 -42.35 -31.56 4.04
C THR A 7 -41.30 -30.70 3.33
N PHE A 8 -41.21 -29.42 3.72
CA PHE A 8 -40.18 -28.50 3.20
C PHE A 8 -38.75 -29.03 3.40
N GLU A 9 -38.44 -29.60 4.56
CA GLU A 9 -37.10 -30.14 4.85
C GLU A 9 -36.78 -31.39 4.03
N GLU A 10 -37.75 -32.25 3.78
CA GLU A 10 -37.58 -33.41 2.90
C GLU A 10 -37.33 -32.95 1.45
N ALA A 11 -38.07 -31.94 0.97
CA ALA A 11 -37.84 -31.35 -0.34
C ALA A 11 -36.44 -30.72 -0.45
N ARG A 12 -36.01 -29.98 0.58
CA ARG A 12 -34.67 -29.35 0.64
C ARG A 12 -33.56 -30.39 0.59
N LYS A 13 -33.66 -31.47 1.39
CA LYS A 13 -32.67 -32.57 1.39
C LYS A 13 -32.62 -33.30 0.04
N LEU A 14 -33.76 -33.50 -0.61
CA LEU A 14 -33.80 -34.10 -1.94
C LEU A 14 -33.13 -33.19 -2.97
N LEU A 15 -33.33 -31.87 -2.91
CA LEU A 15 -32.63 -30.92 -3.77
C LEU A 15 -31.12 -30.97 -3.51
N GLU A 16 -30.66 -30.81 -2.27
CA GLU A 16 -29.23 -30.84 -1.93
C GLU A 16 -28.52 -32.13 -2.41
N LYS A 17 -29.21 -33.27 -2.36
CA LYS A 17 -28.66 -34.55 -2.82
C LYS A 17 -28.51 -34.65 -4.35
N ASN A 18 -29.30 -33.88 -5.09
CA ASN A 18 -29.36 -33.96 -6.56
C ASN A 18 -28.82 -32.70 -7.25
N LEU A 19 -28.41 -31.67 -6.50
CA LEU A 19 -27.71 -30.52 -7.02
C LEU A 19 -26.25 -30.89 -7.33
N PHE A 20 -25.76 -30.40 -8.45
CA PHE A 20 -24.37 -30.52 -8.85
C PHE A 20 -23.80 -29.12 -9.08
N LEU A 21 -22.49 -29.00 -8.87
CA LEU A 21 -21.78 -27.77 -9.19
C LEU A 21 -21.70 -27.62 -10.71
N LEU A 22 -21.90 -26.39 -11.18
CA LEU A 22 -21.67 -26.05 -12.58
C LEU A 22 -20.17 -25.93 -12.85
N ASP A 23 -19.78 -26.14 -14.10
CA ASP A 23 -18.41 -25.88 -14.54
C ASP A 23 -18.06 -24.40 -14.39
N SER A 24 -16.81 -24.13 -14.04
CA SER A 24 -16.30 -22.76 -13.95
C SER A 24 -15.95 -22.22 -15.34
N VAL A 25 -16.15 -20.91 -15.51
CA VAL A 25 -15.80 -20.20 -16.75
C VAL A 25 -14.86 -19.04 -16.44
N LYS A 26 -13.88 -18.82 -17.31
CA LYS A 26 -13.02 -17.62 -17.26
C LYS A 26 -13.63 -16.55 -18.15
N ILE A 27 -13.95 -15.42 -17.54
CA ILE A 27 -14.54 -14.26 -18.21
C ILE A 27 -13.74 -13.00 -17.88
N PRO A 28 -13.76 -11.96 -18.73
CA PRO A 28 -13.16 -10.67 -18.40
C PRO A 28 -13.81 -10.05 -17.16
N VAL A 29 -13.03 -9.40 -16.30
CA VAL A 29 -13.53 -8.78 -15.04
C VAL A 29 -14.68 -7.81 -15.28
N LYS A 30 -14.65 -7.07 -16.40
CA LYS A 30 -15.71 -6.12 -16.79
C LYS A 30 -17.08 -6.78 -17.02
N ASP A 31 -17.09 -8.07 -17.33
CA ASP A 31 -18.29 -8.86 -17.63
C ASP A 31 -18.68 -9.76 -16.43
N ALA A 32 -17.93 -9.71 -15.32
CA ALA A 32 -18.09 -10.59 -14.17
C ALA A 32 -19.15 -10.12 -13.17
N LEU A 33 -19.76 -8.95 -13.37
CA LEU A 33 -20.87 -8.51 -12.52
C LEU A 33 -22.00 -9.54 -12.57
N SER A 34 -22.58 -9.86 -11.41
CA SER A 34 -23.61 -10.90 -11.23
C SER A 34 -23.15 -12.36 -11.35
N TYR A 35 -21.85 -12.61 -11.55
CA TYR A 35 -21.28 -13.96 -11.41
C TYR A 35 -20.83 -14.23 -9.97
N ILE A 36 -20.67 -15.51 -9.64
CA ILE A 36 -20.14 -15.99 -8.36
C ILE A 36 -18.72 -16.50 -8.59
N LEU A 37 -17.80 -16.22 -7.66
CA LEU A 37 -16.44 -16.76 -7.72
C LEU A 37 -16.48 -18.29 -7.61
N ALA A 38 -15.80 -18.96 -8.53
CA ALA A 38 -15.67 -20.42 -8.52
C ALA A 38 -14.63 -20.90 -7.48
N GLU A 39 -13.67 -20.04 -7.13
CA GLU A 39 -12.61 -20.31 -6.16
C GLU A 39 -12.15 -19.02 -5.48
N ASP A 40 -11.39 -19.16 -4.38
CA ASP A 40 -10.77 -18.04 -3.69
C ASP A 40 -9.76 -17.33 -4.59
N ILE A 41 -9.84 -16.00 -4.67
CA ILE A 41 -8.87 -15.18 -5.38
C ILE A 41 -7.80 -14.69 -4.40
N ARG A 42 -6.54 -15.03 -4.67
CA ARG A 42 -5.38 -14.55 -3.92
C ARG A 42 -4.63 -13.50 -4.73
N SER A 43 -4.14 -12.46 -4.06
CA SER A 43 -3.33 -11.44 -4.73
C SER A 43 -2.02 -12.05 -5.24
N PRO A 44 -1.66 -11.88 -6.53
CA PRO A 44 -0.37 -12.33 -7.05
C PRO A 44 0.78 -11.39 -6.68
N ILE A 45 0.48 -10.22 -6.10
CA ILE A 45 1.45 -9.18 -5.75
C ILE A 45 1.20 -8.61 -4.35
N ASN A 46 2.23 -8.03 -3.77
CA ASN A 46 2.05 -7.18 -2.60
C ASN A 46 1.49 -5.82 -3.02
N LEU A 47 0.55 -5.28 -2.25
CA LEU A 47 0.05 -3.92 -2.43
C LEU A 47 0.20 -3.13 -1.11
N PRO A 48 0.85 -1.95 -1.13
CA PRO A 48 1.66 -1.44 -2.24
C PRO A 48 2.88 -2.35 -2.56
N PRO A 49 3.42 -2.33 -3.79
CA PRO A 49 4.51 -3.21 -4.20
C PRO A 49 5.87 -2.85 -3.59
N PHE A 50 5.99 -1.64 -3.03
CA PHE A 50 7.14 -1.10 -2.32
C PHE A 50 6.66 -0.14 -1.23
N THR A 51 7.57 0.25 -0.33
CA THR A 51 7.25 1.29 0.65
C THR A 51 7.23 2.65 -0.03
N SER A 52 6.09 3.32 0.01
CA SER A 52 5.89 4.65 -0.58
C SER A 52 5.58 5.71 0.47
N SER A 53 5.77 6.97 0.09
CA SER A 53 5.30 8.09 0.91
C SER A 53 3.78 8.21 0.87
N GLY A 54 3.14 8.31 2.04
CA GLY A 54 1.71 8.64 2.14
C GLY A 54 1.41 10.14 2.08
N VAL A 55 2.44 10.99 2.05
CA VAL A 55 2.35 12.46 2.08
C VAL A 55 3.36 13.10 1.13
N ASP A 56 3.20 14.40 0.90
CA ASP A 56 4.23 15.25 0.32
C ASP A 56 5.22 15.71 1.41
N GLY A 57 6.51 15.57 1.15
CA GLY A 57 7.51 15.83 2.18
C GLY A 57 8.94 15.51 1.79
N PHE A 58 9.73 15.09 2.77
CA PHE A 58 11.15 14.83 2.64
C PHE A 58 11.51 13.50 3.29
N ALA A 59 12.04 12.56 2.50
CA ALA A 59 12.71 11.39 3.06
C ALA A 59 14.02 11.84 3.69
N VAL A 60 14.25 11.48 4.95
CA VAL A 60 15.46 11.84 5.71
C VAL A 60 16.18 10.60 6.19
N ARG A 61 17.51 10.71 6.30
CA ARG A 61 18.34 9.71 6.98
C ARG A 61 19.13 10.36 8.10
N PHE A 62 18.95 9.87 9.32
CA PHE A 62 19.57 10.44 10.51
C PHE A 62 21.07 10.24 10.52
N ASN A 63 21.78 11.24 11.05
CA ASN A 63 23.18 11.13 11.41
C ASN A 63 23.29 10.93 12.93
N GLU A 64 23.99 9.89 13.38
CA GLU A 64 24.17 9.54 14.80
C GLU A 64 24.82 10.67 15.62
N SER A 65 25.57 11.55 14.96
CA SER A 65 26.32 12.62 15.60
C SER A 65 25.56 13.94 15.73
N GLU A 66 24.41 14.10 15.06
CA GLU A 66 23.70 15.39 15.02
C GLU A 66 22.45 15.38 15.90
N LYS A 67 22.56 16.09 17.04
CA LYS A 67 21.41 16.53 17.85
C LYS A 67 20.53 17.58 17.15
N ASN A 68 20.83 17.94 15.90
CA ASN A 68 20.18 19.03 15.20
C ASN A 68 19.15 18.50 14.19
N ASP A 69 17.97 19.10 14.21
CA ASP A 69 16.85 18.85 13.30
C ASP A 69 17.12 19.41 11.89
N LYS A 70 18.28 19.10 11.31
CA LYS A 70 18.76 19.68 10.05
C LYS A 70 19.35 18.60 9.14
N PHE A 71 19.10 18.74 7.84
CA PHE A 71 19.59 17.80 6.83
C PHE A 71 20.07 18.55 5.59
N ILE A 72 21.07 18.01 4.90
CA ILE A 72 21.48 18.48 3.59
C ILE A 72 20.41 18.06 2.58
N LEU A 73 19.69 19.03 2.03
CA LEU A 73 18.68 18.80 1.02
C LEU A 73 19.36 18.59 -0.33
N ARG A 74 19.10 17.43 -0.94
CA ARG A 74 19.52 17.12 -2.29
C ARG A 74 18.73 17.95 -3.32
N GLU A 75 19.37 18.28 -4.43
CA GLU A 75 18.74 19.04 -5.52
C GLU A 75 17.70 18.22 -6.29
N GLU A 76 17.88 16.91 -6.34
CA GLU A 76 16.91 16.02 -6.98
C GLU A 76 15.67 15.77 -6.12
N GLU A 77 14.62 15.30 -6.79
CA GLU A 77 13.33 14.95 -6.18
C GLU A 77 12.84 13.61 -6.76
N ILE A 78 12.02 12.89 -5.99
CA ILE A 78 11.40 11.64 -6.40
C ILE A 78 9.90 11.86 -6.52
N LYS A 79 9.37 11.64 -7.72
CA LYS A 79 7.93 11.77 -8.02
C LYS A 79 7.26 10.40 -8.08
N ALA A 80 5.93 10.37 -7.98
CA ALA A 80 5.18 9.14 -8.20
C ALA A 80 5.50 8.55 -9.59
N GLY A 81 5.71 7.23 -9.65
CA GLY A 81 6.13 6.53 -10.86
C GLY A 81 7.64 6.59 -11.16
N ASP A 82 8.43 7.27 -10.33
CA ASP A 82 9.89 7.16 -10.38
C ASP A 82 10.38 5.93 -9.62
N TYR A 83 11.06 5.03 -10.33
CA TYR A 83 11.57 3.75 -9.81
C TYR A 83 13.09 3.73 -9.65
N ARG A 84 13.76 4.89 -9.74
CA ARG A 84 15.21 4.98 -9.53
C ARG A 84 15.57 4.55 -8.11
N LYS A 85 16.58 3.69 -7.98
CA LYS A 85 17.11 3.28 -6.68
C LYS A 85 18.10 4.32 -6.16
N ILE A 86 17.58 5.27 -5.39
CA ILE A 86 18.39 6.32 -4.76
C ILE A 86 18.81 5.84 -3.37
N ASN A 87 20.11 5.93 -3.06
CA ASN A 87 20.64 5.72 -1.72
C ASN A 87 20.75 7.07 -1.01
N LEU A 88 20.07 7.22 0.12
CA LEU A 88 20.17 8.41 0.97
C LEU A 88 21.35 8.24 1.95
N LYS A 89 22.27 9.22 2.02
CA LYS A 89 23.39 9.17 2.99
C LYS A 89 22.98 9.75 4.33
N LYS A 90 23.72 9.42 5.39
CA LYS A 90 23.48 9.96 6.74
C LYS A 90 23.53 11.50 6.69
N GLY A 91 22.53 12.16 7.27
CA GLY A 91 22.40 13.62 7.27
C GLY A 91 21.81 14.22 5.99
N GLU A 92 21.43 13.41 5.00
CA GLU A 92 20.77 13.89 3.78
C GLU A 92 19.25 13.81 3.89
N ALA A 93 18.60 14.71 3.14
CA ALA A 93 17.19 14.70 2.84
C ALA A 93 16.96 14.79 1.34
N ILE A 94 15.87 14.19 0.87
CA ILE A 94 15.43 14.30 -0.53
C ILE A 94 13.93 14.52 -0.57
N ARG A 95 13.50 15.42 -1.47
CA ARG A 95 12.07 15.72 -1.62
C ARG A 95 11.35 14.55 -2.27
N ILE A 96 10.19 14.22 -1.73
CA ILE A 96 9.31 13.16 -2.19
C ILE A 96 7.86 13.65 -2.21
N PHE A 97 7.04 13.01 -3.04
CA PHE A 97 5.60 13.27 -3.13
C PHE A 97 4.79 12.03 -2.74
N THR A 98 3.51 12.22 -2.49
CA THR A 98 2.56 11.13 -2.23
C THR A 98 2.65 10.05 -3.32
N GLY A 99 2.77 8.79 -2.90
CA GLY A 99 2.95 7.62 -3.78
C GLY A 99 4.38 7.42 -4.31
N SER A 100 5.34 8.27 -3.96
CA SER A 100 6.74 8.12 -4.42
C SER A 100 7.42 6.96 -3.71
N LEU A 101 8.27 6.23 -4.45
CA LEU A 101 9.15 5.21 -3.89
C LEU A 101 10.12 5.85 -2.90
N LEU A 102 10.19 5.33 -1.66
CA LEU A 102 11.15 5.84 -0.70
C LEU A 102 12.58 5.44 -1.09
N PRO A 103 13.55 6.36 -0.95
CA PRO A 103 14.97 6.03 -1.08
C PRO A 103 15.39 4.88 -0.17
N LEU A 104 16.45 4.19 -0.57
CA LEU A 104 17.11 3.24 0.29
C LEU A 104 17.73 3.97 1.50
N ASN A 105 17.52 3.37 2.68
CA ASN A 105 17.95 3.88 3.98
C ASN A 105 17.22 5.15 4.45
N THR A 106 16.01 5.42 3.97
CA THR A 106 15.12 6.38 4.62
C THR A 106 14.81 5.89 6.03
N ASP A 107 15.06 6.74 7.03
CA ASP A 107 14.70 6.47 8.42
C ASP A 107 13.31 7.01 8.75
N ALA A 108 12.90 8.09 8.07
CA ALA A 108 11.61 8.76 8.26
C ALA A 108 11.24 9.64 7.06
N VAL A 109 9.96 10.01 6.98
CA VAL A 109 9.43 11.03 6.09
C VAL A 109 8.96 12.22 6.91
N VAL A 110 9.49 13.42 6.62
CA VAL A 110 9.05 14.69 7.22
C VAL A 110 8.04 15.35 6.31
N MET A 111 6.81 15.59 6.80
CA MET A 111 5.80 16.32 6.03
C MET A 111 6.27 17.74 5.71
N GLN A 112 5.93 18.25 4.52
CA GLN A 112 6.38 19.56 4.07
C GLN A 112 5.92 20.71 5.00
N GLU A 113 4.80 20.54 5.70
CA GLU A 113 4.23 21.52 6.62
C GLU A 113 5.13 21.75 7.85
N PHE A 114 5.90 20.73 8.22
CA PHE A 114 6.86 20.76 9.35
C PHE A 114 8.30 20.98 8.91
N ALA A 115 8.51 21.27 7.64
CA ALA A 115 9.80 21.58 7.04
C ALA A 115 9.98 23.08 6.82
N GLU A 116 11.22 23.56 6.95
CA GLU A 116 11.65 24.87 6.48
C GLU A 116 12.96 24.70 5.71
N ILE A 117 13.06 25.29 4.52
CA ILE A 117 14.26 25.20 3.68
C ILE A 117 14.98 26.54 3.71
N LYS A 118 16.29 26.53 3.99
CA LYS A 118 17.17 27.70 3.82
C LYS A 118 18.38 27.28 3.00
N GLY A 119 18.45 27.76 1.76
CA GLY A 119 19.46 27.31 0.81
C GLY A 119 19.30 25.82 0.52
N ASN A 120 20.35 25.05 0.74
CA ASN A 120 20.37 23.59 0.58
C ASN A 120 20.20 22.83 1.90
N ILE A 121 19.69 23.48 2.95
CA ILE A 121 19.48 22.85 4.25
C ILE A 121 17.98 22.79 4.57
N LEU A 122 17.51 21.59 4.89
CA LEU A 122 16.19 21.32 5.44
C LEU A 122 16.25 21.42 6.96
N TYR A 123 15.31 22.14 7.57
CA TYR A 123 15.12 22.26 9.02
C TYR A 123 13.77 21.63 9.39
N VAL A 124 13.74 20.77 10.40
CA VAL A 124 12.52 20.12 10.91
C VAL A 124 12.04 20.86 12.15
N LYS A 125 10.76 21.26 12.17
CA LYS A 125 10.21 22.12 13.22
C LYS A 125 9.80 21.34 14.48
N ASN A 126 9.41 20.07 14.40
CA ASN A 126 8.98 19.28 15.57
C ASN A 126 9.22 17.76 15.46
N ARG A 127 10.41 17.30 15.84
CA ARG A 127 10.86 15.91 15.71
C ARG A 127 9.89 14.80 16.17
N ASN A 128 8.97 15.05 17.11
CA ASN A 128 8.14 14.01 17.73
C ASN A 128 6.82 13.69 16.99
N ALA A 129 6.32 14.55 16.10
CA ALA A 129 5.03 14.34 15.43
C ALA A 129 5.16 14.01 13.92
N ASP A 130 6.37 14.10 13.38
CA ASP A 130 6.56 14.41 11.96
C ASP A 130 7.06 13.25 11.11
N LEU A 131 7.29 12.04 11.67
CA LEU A 131 8.24 11.08 11.10
C LEU A 131 7.67 9.83 10.43
N ILE A 132 6.36 9.57 10.46
CA ILE A 132 5.82 8.32 9.89
C ILE A 132 4.48 8.54 9.19
N SER A 133 4.55 8.70 7.88
CA SER A 133 3.44 8.46 6.96
C SER A 133 3.97 7.71 5.75
N GLU A 134 4.24 6.43 5.95
CA GLU A 134 4.69 5.51 4.91
C GLU A 134 3.64 4.43 4.67
N ASP A 135 3.31 4.18 3.42
CA ASP A 135 2.54 3.02 3.02
C ASP A 135 3.50 1.86 2.84
N LYS A 136 3.58 0.99 3.85
CA LYS A 136 4.52 -0.13 3.86
C LYS A 136 4.18 -1.15 2.78
N LYS A 137 5.21 -1.70 2.14
CA LYS A 137 5.05 -2.80 1.17
C LYS A 137 4.17 -3.92 1.73
N GLY A 138 3.13 -4.27 0.99
CA GLY A 138 2.16 -5.31 1.37
C GLY A 138 1.28 -4.94 2.56
N GLY A 139 1.08 -3.65 2.85
CA GLY A 139 0.18 -3.18 3.90
C GLY A 139 -1.28 -3.54 3.68
N GLU A 140 -1.70 -3.70 2.43
CA GLU A 140 -3.10 -4.02 2.05
C GLU A 140 -3.25 -5.48 1.66
N TYR A 141 -2.56 -5.90 0.59
CA TYR A 141 -2.58 -7.27 0.11
C TYR A 141 -1.18 -7.85 0.20
N LYS A 142 -1.11 -9.09 0.70
CA LYS A 142 0.12 -9.88 0.73
C LYS A 142 -0.07 -11.15 -0.07
N THR A 143 0.96 -11.48 -0.83
CA THR A 143 1.17 -12.82 -1.41
C THR A 143 1.51 -13.81 -0.32
#